data_AF-A0A9D9XPN3-F1
#
_entry.id   AF-A0A9D9XPN3-F1
#
_cell.length_a   1.000
_cell.length_b   1.000
_cell.length_c   1.000
_cell.angle_alpha   90.00
_cell.angle_beta   90.00
_cell.angle_gamma   90.00
#
_symmetry.space_group_name_H-M   'P 1'
#
loop_
_entity.id
_entity.type
_entity.pdbx_description
1 polymer ?
#
loop_
_entity_poly.entity_id
_entity_poly.type
_entity_poly.pdbx_seq_one_letter_code
_entity_poly.pdbx_strand_id
1 'polypeptide(L)'
;MELHIFMCCTPHFYTMHKTSMKLIGLYVVNENPDVTLLELSIDKKANEIDIGEFTQEIENEPRPNWQATFSEKYLDKDGIKIIGDDINLPSILTGTTRLTFFFYFLDINKPLITPFGQLLLTQRIAQPKRIKNLIVFEDPD
;
A
#
# COMPACT_ATOMS: atom_id res chain seq x y z
N MET A 1 -12.50 -0.31 -61.82
CA MET A 1 -11.43 0.45 -61.16
C MET A 1 -12.05 1.13 -59.96
N GLU A 2 -12.10 0.45 -58.82
CA GLU A 2 -12.53 1.03 -57.54
C GLU A 2 -11.62 0.48 -56.46
N LEU A 3 -10.69 1.33 -56.00
CA LEU A 3 -9.93 1.09 -54.78
C LEU A 3 -10.84 1.45 -53.59
N HIS A 4 -11.29 0.45 -52.85
CA HIS A 4 -11.77 0.66 -51.49
C HIS A 4 -10.59 0.59 -50.53
N ILE A 5 -10.11 1.77 -50.12
CA ILE A 5 -9.25 1.96 -48.96
C ILE A 5 -10.16 1.85 -47.73
N PHE A 6 -9.95 0.87 -46.86
CA PHE A 6 -10.50 0.91 -45.51
C PHE A 6 -9.41 0.63 -44.47
N MET A 7 -9.14 1.71 -43.74
CA MET A 7 -8.48 1.88 -42.45
C MET A 7 -7.99 0.59 -41.76
N CYS A 8 -6.66 0.46 -41.66
CA CYS A 8 -6.05 -0.27 -40.55
C CYS A 8 -6.40 0.46 -39.24
N CYS A 9 -7.27 -0.13 -38.43
CA CYS A 9 -7.32 0.18 -37.01
C CYS A 9 -5.99 -0.30 -36.41
N THR A 10 -5.07 0.61 -36.14
CA THR A 10 -3.90 0.32 -35.32
C THR A 10 -4.37 0.04 -33.89
N PRO A 11 -4.07 -1.14 -33.32
CA PRO A 11 -4.27 -1.34 -31.89
C PRO A 11 -3.36 -0.35 -31.15
N HIS A 12 -3.97 0.56 -30.39
CA HIS A 12 -3.24 1.39 -29.45
C HIS A 12 -2.71 0.46 -28.36
N PHE A 13 -1.49 -0.03 -28.52
CA PHE A 13 -0.78 -0.78 -27.51
C PHE A 13 -0.53 0.15 -26.32
N TYR A 14 -1.50 0.19 -25.40
CA TYR A 14 -1.30 0.78 -24.09
C TYR A 14 -0.18 -0.01 -23.42
N THR A 15 0.98 0.62 -23.27
CA THR A 15 2.09 0.05 -22.52
C THR A 15 1.65 0.09 -21.06
N MET A 16 1.12 -1.02 -20.55
CA MET A 16 0.81 -1.19 -19.13
C MET A 16 2.13 -1.13 -18.36
N HIS A 17 2.51 0.06 -17.91
CA HIS A 17 3.59 0.22 -16.95
C HIS A 17 3.16 -0.48 -15.66
N LYS A 18 3.70 -1.68 -15.44
CA LYS A 18 3.51 -2.44 -14.21
C LYS A 18 3.97 -1.58 -13.04
N THR A 19 3.05 -1.31 -12.12
CA THR A 19 3.35 -0.57 -10.89
C THR A 19 4.32 -1.38 -10.04
N SER A 20 5.41 -0.74 -9.63
CA SER A 20 6.42 -1.29 -8.74
C SER A 20 6.11 -0.92 -7.30
N MET A 21 6.06 -1.94 -6.43
CA MET A 21 5.85 -1.79 -5.01
C MET A 21 6.95 -2.55 -4.26
N LYS A 22 7.48 -1.91 -3.21
CA LYS A 22 8.53 -2.47 -2.36
C LYS A 22 8.08 -2.44 -0.91
N LEU A 23 8.09 -3.60 -0.27
CA LEU A 23 8.03 -3.72 1.19
C LEU A 23 9.36 -3.24 1.77
N ILE A 24 9.35 -2.10 2.45
CA ILE A 24 10.52 -1.55 3.15
C ILE A 24 10.71 -2.27 4.48
N GLY A 25 9.61 -2.49 5.20
CA GLY A 25 9.63 -3.18 6.48
C GLY A 25 8.26 -3.67 6.89
N LEU A 26 8.28 -4.79 7.60
CA LEU A 26 7.15 -5.38 8.28
C LEU A 26 7.52 -5.43 9.76
N TYR A 27 6.92 -4.56 10.58
CA TYR A 27 7.42 -4.31 11.92
C TYR A 27 6.52 -4.87 13.01
N VAL A 28 7.14 -5.47 14.01
CA VAL A 28 6.47 -5.84 15.27
C VAL A 28 6.09 -4.58 16.04
N VAL A 29 4.87 -4.52 16.55
CA VAL A 29 4.42 -3.52 17.53
C VAL A 29 4.53 -4.15 18.92
N ASN A 30 5.35 -3.59 19.80
CA ASN A 30 5.62 -4.24 21.10
C ASN A 30 4.45 -4.09 22.07
N GLU A 31 3.68 -3.04 21.88
CA GLU A 31 2.51 -2.67 22.65
C GLU A 31 1.35 -3.64 22.40
N ASN A 32 1.27 -4.22 21.18
CA ASN A 32 0.25 -5.18 20.80
C ASN A 32 0.82 -6.22 19.80
N PRO A 33 1.01 -7.50 20.19
CA PRO A 33 1.62 -8.52 19.33
C PRO A 33 0.73 -8.94 18.14
N ASP A 34 -0.56 -8.66 18.20
CA ASP A 34 -1.51 -8.94 17.12
C ASP A 34 -1.48 -7.87 16.03
N VAL A 35 -0.83 -6.73 16.30
CA VAL A 35 -0.70 -5.62 15.36
C VAL A 35 0.65 -5.67 14.66
N THR A 36 0.62 -5.49 13.34
CA THR A 36 1.81 -5.34 12.52
C THR A 36 1.79 -3.99 11.80
N LEU A 37 2.91 -3.26 11.81
CA LEU A 37 3.08 -2.02 11.05
C LEU A 37 3.78 -2.31 9.73
N LEU A 38 3.19 -1.92 8.61
CA LEU A 38 3.78 -2.03 7.28
C LEU A 38 4.39 -0.69 6.86
N GLU A 39 5.51 -0.75 6.15
CA GLU A 39 6.09 0.39 5.44
C GLU A 39 6.37 0.01 3.99
N LEU A 40 5.73 0.73 3.06
CA LEU A 40 5.78 0.46 1.63
C LEU A 40 6.33 1.66 0.85
N SER A 41 6.97 1.39 -0.28
CA SER A 41 7.26 2.37 -1.33
C SER A 41 6.58 1.94 -2.61
N ILE A 42 5.80 2.83 -3.21
CA ILE A 42 4.96 2.56 -4.40
C ILE A 42 5.29 3.62 -5.46
N ASP A 43 5.55 3.22 -6.70
CA ASP A 43 5.82 4.14 -7.83
C ASP A 43 4.55 4.81 -8.41
N LYS A 44 3.71 5.31 -7.51
CA LYS A 44 2.49 6.06 -7.78
C LYS A 44 2.42 7.30 -6.91
N LYS A 45 1.65 8.29 -7.36
CA LYS A 45 1.31 9.45 -6.54
C LYS A 45 0.31 9.06 -5.46
N ALA A 46 0.28 9.79 -4.35
CA ALA A 46 -0.60 9.49 -3.22
C ALA A 46 -2.09 9.44 -3.62
N ASN A 47 -2.52 10.32 -4.53
CA ASN A 47 -3.89 10.39 -5.04
C ASN A 47 -4.23 9.30 -6.09
N GLU A 48 -3.27 8.47 -6.48
CA GLU A 48 -3.46 7.34 -7.41
C GLU A 48 -3.51 6.00 -6.66
N ILE A 49 -3.44 6.03 -5.33
CA ILE A 49 -3.41 4.84 -4.46
C ILE A 49 -4.72 4.80 -3.68
N ASP A 50 -5.54 3.79 -3.96
CA ASP A 50 -6.71 3.48 -3.12
C ASP A 50 -6.25 2.65 -1.92
N ILE A 51 -6.09 3.30 -0.76
CA ILE A 51 -5.62 2.59 0.43
C ILE A 51 -6.65 1.58 0.94
N GLY A 52 -7.95 1.78 0.67
CA GLY A 52 -9.01 0.86 1.07
C GLY A 52 -8.97 -0.50 0.37
N GLU A 53 -8.23 -0.61 -0.72
CA GLU A 53 -8.03 -1.87 -1.45
C GLU A 53 -6.85 -2.69 -0.91
N PHE A 54 -6.10 -2.19 0.08
CA PHE A 54 -5.12 -2.98 0.81
C PHE A 54 -5.82 -3.88 1.82
N THR A 55 -5.75 -5.19 1.62
CA THR A 55 -6.51 -6.14 2.43
C THR A 55 -5.83 -7.52 2.49
N GLN A 56 -6.29 -8.36 3.39
CA GLN A 56 -5.97 -9.78 3.42
C GLN A 56 -7.26 -10.57 3.63
N GLU A 57 -7.44 -11.58 2.78
CA GLU A 57 -8.62 -12.44 2.80
C GLU A 57 -8.75 -13.20 4.11
N ILE A 58 -9.96 -13.14 4.67
CA ILE A 58 -10.39 -14.02 5.75
C ILE A 58 -11.21 -15.15 5.13
N GLU A 59 -10.79 -16.38 5.42
CA GLU A 59 -11.40 -17.57 4.84
C GLU A 59 -12.88 -17.67 5.24
N ASN A 60 -13.75 -17.98 4.27
CA ASN A 60 -15.20 -18.11 4.46
C ASN A 60 -15.94 -16.81 4.85
N GLU A 61 -15.27 -15.66 4.80
CA GLU A 61 -15.89 -14.35 5.04
C GLU A 61 -16.07 -13.57 3.74
N PRO A 62 -17.17 -12.81 3.57
CA PRO A 62 -17.32 -11.91 2.44
C PRO A 62 -16.31 -10.76 2.52
N ARG A 63 -15.91 -10.22 1.36
CA ARG A 63 -14.90 -9.15 1.25
C ARG A 63 -15.05 -7.96 2.23
N PRO A 64 -16.26 -7.44 2.52
CA PRO A 64 -16.42 -6.36 3.50
C PRO A 64 -15.96 -6.70 4.92
N ASN A 65 -15.86 -7.99 5.25
CA ASN A 65 -15.38 -8.47 6.55
C ASN A 65 -13.88 -8.78 6.53
N TRP A 66 -13.20 -8.63 5.39
CA TRP A 66 -11.77 -8.86 5.32
C TRP A 66 -10.99 -7.80 6.08
N GLN A 67 -9.74 -8.11 6.39
CA GLN A 67 -8.90 -7.21 7.16
C GLN A 67 -8.66 -5.92 6.37
N ALA A 68 -8.74 -4.79 7.06
CA ALA A 68 -8.49 -3.46 6.50
C ALA A 68 -7.25 -2.84 7.16
N THR A 69 -6.64 -1.90 6.45
CA THR A 69 -5.59 -1.04 7.01
C THR A 69 -6.17 -0.12 8.08
N PHE A 70 -5.31 0.37 8.97
CA PHE A 70 -5.68 1.41 9.91
C PHE A 70 -4.52 2.37 10.22
N SER A 71 -4.88 3.60 10.61
CA SER A 71 -3.93 4.68 10.96
C SER A 71 -2.89 4.91 9.87
N GLU A 72 -3.38 5.06 8.65
CA GLU A 72 -2.61 5.32 7.43
C GLU A 72 -1.85 6.65 7.56
N LYS A 73 -0.56 6.63 7.21
CA LYS A 73 0.29 7.81 7.16
C LYS A 73 1.15 7.81 5.91
N TYR A 74 1.16 8.94 5.21
CA TYR A 74 2.10 9.20 4.13
C TYR A 74 3.39 9.77 4.72
N LEU A 75 4.53 9.21 4.31
CA LEU A 75 5.85 9.65 4.74
C LEU A 75 6.60 10.37 3.63
N ASP A 76 7.53 11.24 4.01
CA ASP A 76 8.52 11.76 3.07
C ASP A 76 9.40 10.63 2.50
N LYS A 77 10.18 10.97 1.46
CA LYS A 77 11.01 9.98 0.74
C LYS A 77 11.94 9.17 1.67
N ASP A 78 12.41 9.79 2.76
CA ASP A 78 13.37 9.19 3.68
C ASP A 78 12.68 8.46 4.86
N GLY A 79 11.35 8.63 5.03
CA GLY A 79 10.59 8.00 6.10
C GLY A 79 10.91 8.60 7.47
N ILE A 80 11.12 9.91 7.51
CA ILE A 80 11.51 10.70 8.70
C ILE A 80 10.38 11.63 9.14
N LYS A 81 9.49 12.01 8.23
CA LYS A 81 8.36 12.92 8.51
C LYS A 81 7.06 12.37 7.96
N ILE A 82 5.98 12.54 8.72
CA ILE A 82 4.61 12.39 8.23
C ILE A 82 4.27 13.63 7.41
N ILE A 83 3.75 13.43 6.21
CA ILE A 83 3.38 14.48 5.25
C ILE A 83 1.92 14.40 4.82
N GLY A 84 1.15 13.46 5.36
CA GLY A 84 -0.27 13.30 5.13
C GLY A 84 -0.84 12.03 5.79
N ASP A 85 -2.15 11.84 5.63
CA ASP A 85 -2.92 10.66 6.04
C ASP A 85 -4.08 10.37 5.07
N ASP A 86 -4.91 9.38 5.39
CA ASP A 86 -6.09 8.95 4.62
C ASP A 86 -7.09 10.09 4.36
N ILE A 87 -7.17 11.07 5.26
CA ILE A 87 -8.04 12.25 5.13
C ILE A 87 -7.32 13.37 4.37
N ASN A 88 -6.06 13.63 4.70
CA ASN A 88 -5.28 14.75 4.20
C ASN A 88 -4.08 14.25 3.39
N LEU A 89 -4.27 14.14 2.07
CA LEU A 89 -3.19 13.79 1.15
C LEU A 89 -2.02 14.79 1.24
N PRO A 90 -0.78 14.36 0.94
CA PRO A 90 0.36 15.26 0.87
C PRO A 90 0.13 16.41 -0.12
N SER A 91 0.49 17.63 0.30
CA SER A 91 0.37 18.83 -0.55
C SER A 91 1.25 18.78 -1.80
N ILE A 92 2.35 18.01 -1.75
CA ILE A 92 3.26 17.77 -2.87
C ILE A 92 3.15 16.30 -3.27
N LEU A 93 2.58 16.06 -4.45
CA LEU A 93 2.42 14.71 -5.01
C LEU A 93 3.64 14.32 -5.84
N THR A 94 4.51 13.50 -5.27
CA THR A 94 5.66 12.90 -5.96
C THR A 94 5.26 11.64 -6.72
N GLY A 95 5.99 11.28 -7.78
CA GLY A 95 5.75 10.05 -8.55
C GLY A 95 6.03 8.75 -7.79
N THR A 96 6.47 8.83 -6.55
CA THR A 96 6.65 7.70 -5.64
C THR A 96 6.09 8.10 -4.29
N THR A 97 5.32 7.20 -3.69
CA THR A 97 4.67 7.38 -2.39
C THR A 97 5.27 6.40 -1.39
N ARG A 98 5.62 6.91 -0.20
CA ARG A 98 5.99 6.09 0.95
C ARG A 98 4.82 6.09 1.92
N LEU A 99 4.31 4.91 2.22
CA LEU A 99 3.09 4.73 3.00
C LEU A 99 3.37 3.82 4.18
N THR A 100 2.79 4.14 5.34
CA THR A 100 2.71 3.24 6.48
C THR A 100 1.28 3.09 6.93
N PHE A 101 0.92 1.89 7.37
CA PHE A 101 -0.35 1.59 7.99
C PHE A 101 -0.19 0.36 8.85
N PHE A 102 -1.07 0.21 9.82
CA PHE A 102 -1.11 -0.97 10.64
C PHE A 102 -2.13 -1.99 10.13
N PHE A 103 -2.02 -3.21 10.65
CA PHE A 103 -2.88 -4.33 10.30
C PHE A 103 -3.01 -5.26 11.51
N TYR A 104 -4.25 -5.58 11.91
CA TYR A 104 -4.52 -6.56 12.96
C TYR A 104 -4.48 -7.98 12.40
N PHE A 105 -3.94 -8.93 13.18
CA PHE A 105 -3.88 -10.36 12.89
C PHE A 105 -3.36 -10.71 11.49
N LEU A 106 -2.40 -9.95 10.96
CA LEU A 106 -1.84 -10.16 9.63
C LEU A 106 -1.13 -11.52 9.54
N ASP A 107 -1.61 -12.41 8.66
CA ASP A 107 -0.95 -13.67 8.34
C ASP A 107 0.19 -13.44 7.35
N ILE A 108 1.43 -13.59 7.82
CA ILE A 108 2.63 -13.38 7.00
C ILE A 108 2.82 -14.45 5.92
N ASN A 109 2.09 -15.56 5.98
CA ASN A 109 2.17 -16.64 4.99
C ASN A 109 1.21 -16.43 3.81
N LYS A 110 0.31 -15.46 3.92
CA LYS A 110 -0.62 -15.05 2.86
C LYS A 110 -0.15 -13.74 2.23
N PRO A 111 -0.37 -13.55 0.92
CA PRO A 111 -0.09 -12.26 0.29
C PRO A 111 -1.00 -11.18 0.86
N LEU A 112 -0.49 -9.95 0.90
CA LEU A 112 -1.33 -8.76 1.01
C LEU A 112 -1.91 -8.47 -0.38
N ILE A 113 -3.22 -8.32 -0.47
CA ILE A 113 -3.91 -7.87 -1.68
C ILE A 113 -3.81 -6.34 -1.71
N THR A 114 -3.46 -5.77 -2.86
CA THR A 114 -3.29 -4.32 -3.05
C THR A 114 -3.97 -3.89 -4.35
N PRO A 115 -4.19 -2.58 -4.59
CA PRO A 115 -4.70 -2.06 -5.87
C PRO A 115 -3.89 -2.50 -7.09
N PHE A 116 -2.64 -2.90 -6.87
CA PHE A 116 -1.66 -3.20 -7.92
C PHE A 116 -1.34 -4.69 -8.03
N GLY A 117 -2.08 -5.53 -7.30
CA GLY A 117 -1.90 -6.98 -7.26
C GLY A 117 -1.45 -7.49 -5.88
N GLN A 118 -0.90 -8.70 -5.84
CA GLN A 118 -0.48 -9.35 -4.60
C GLN A 118 0.95 -8.98 -4.22
N LEU A 119 1.16 -8.68 -2.94
CA LEU A 119 2.46 -8.44 -2.33
C LEU A 119 2.79 -9.58 -1.36
N LEU A 120 3.86 -10.33 -1.64
CA LEU A 120 4.38 -11.33 -0.71
C LEU A 120 5.01 -10.63 0.49
N LEU A 121 4.66 -11.10 1.68
CA LEU A 121 5.18 -10.57 2.93
C LEU A 121 6.47 -11.29 3.33
N THR A 122 7.29 -10.62 4.13
CA THR A 122 8.52 -11.17 4.70
C THR A 122 8.37 -11.34 6.21
N GLN A 123 9.39 -11.85 6.89
CA GLN A 123 9.38 -11.97 8.34
C GLN A 123 9.24 -10.60 9.02
N ARG A 124 8.54 -10.56 10.16
CA ARG A 124 8.47 -9.36 10.98
C ARG A 124 9.84 -9.05 11.58
N ILE A 125 10.20 -7.77 11.62
CA ILE A 125 11.45 -7.25 12.19
C ILE A 125 11.15 -6.18 13.25
N ALA A 126 12.14 -5.84 14.07
CA ALA A 126 11.99 -4.77 15.04
C ALA A 126 11.82 -3.40 14.35
N GLN A 127 11.01 -2.51 14.93
CA GLN A 127 10.89 -1.15 14.43
C GLN A 127 12.22 -0.40 14.53
N PRO A 128 12.70 0.23 13.43
CA PRO A 128 13.84 1.12 13.53
C PRO A 128 13.48 2.35 14.37
N LYS A 129 14.44 2.92 15.11
CA LYS A 129 14.21 4.08 16.00
C LYS A 129 13.43 5.22 15.33
N ARG A 130 13.71 5.50 14.05
CA ARG A 130 13.01 6.54 13.29
C ARG A 130 11.50 6.29 13.18
N ILE A 131 11.09 5.03 12.97
CA ILE A 131 9.68 4.64 12.85
C ILE A 131 9.04 4.64 14.22
N LYS A 132 9.71 4.06 15.23
CA LYS A 132 9.20 4.02 16.61
C LYS A 132 8.89 5.41 17.18
N ASN A 133 9.70 6.41 16.82
CA ASN A 133 9.50 7.79 17.27
C ASN A 133 8.46 8.57 16.44
N LEU A 134 8.14 8.09 15.23
CA LEU A 134 7.31 8.81 14.26
C LEU A 134 5.88 8.28 14.23
N ILE A 135 5.72 6.96 14.35
CA ILE A 135 4.45 6.24 14.27
C ILE A 135 4.22 5.59 15.64
N VAL A 136 3.24 6.11 16.36
CA VAL A 136 2.79 5.57 17.64
C VAL A 136 1.53 4.75 17.39
N PHE A 137 1.48 3.55 17.95
CA PHE A 137 0.27 2.75 17.94
C PHE A 137 -0.67 3.26 19.03
N GLU A 138 -1.90 3.52 18.64
CA GLU A 138 -3.02 3.85 19.52
C GLU A 138 -4.14 2.87 19.18
N ASP A 139 -4.71 2.21 20.18
CA ASP A 139 -5.89 1.37 19.95
C ASP A 139 -7.03 2.26 19.44
N PRO A 140 -7.80 1.81 18.43
CA PRO A 140 -9.02 2.51 18.05
C PRO A 140 -10.01 2.46 19.22
N ASP A 141 -10.45 3.63 19.68
CA ASP A 141 -11.47 3.80 20.73
C ASP A 141 -12.80 3.11 20.40
#